data_AF-A0AB32W2G1-F1
#
_entry.id   AF-A0AB32W2G1-F1
#
_cell.length_a   1.000
_cell.length_b   1.000
_cell.length_c   1.000
_cell.angle_alpha   90.00
_cell.angle_beta   90.00
_cell.angle_gamma   90.00
#
_symmetry.space_group_name_H-M   'P 1'
#
loop_
_entity.id
_entity.type
_entity.pdbx_description
1 polymer ?
#
loop_
_entity_poly.entity_id
_entity_poly.type
_entity_poly.pdbx_seq_one_letter_code
_entity_poly.pdbx_strand_id
1 'polypeptide(L)'
;MEVRTEVRYACKAKGSFSWYIDLRVLGASLLAIESARYGVLRTQLYLRVNATVPPYRFTVANLTERIAQLTNRLGMCGQKDEGLVVPLALGAENRTTSNIIAANVNSLLLPRTILEVFRIFFGTGNASMTGGFFPNGMNGAIAENIIRRGLV
;
A
#
# COMPACT_ATOMS: atom_id res chain seq x y z
N MET A 1 -17.35 14.55 -26.29
CA MET A 1 -16.50 13.36 -26.06
C MET A 1 -17.41 12.25 -25.60
N GLU A 2 -17.70 11.33 -26.49
CA GLU A 2 -18.62 10.22 -26.26
C GLU A 2 -17.81 9.06 -25.67
N VAL A 3 -17.92 8.87 -24.36
CA VAL A 3 -17.28 7.75 -23.66
C VAL A 3 -18.08 6.51 -24.04
N ARG A 4 -17.52 5.68 -24.92
CA ARG A 4 -18.15 4.44 -25.35
C ARG A 4 -18.27 3.49 -24.15
N THR A 5 -19.44 3.50 -23.52
CA THR A 5 -19.88 2.49 -22.55
C THR A 5 -20.38 1.26 -23.32
N GLU A 6 -19.56 0.21 -23.36
CA GLU A 6 -19.96 -1.20 -23.25
C GLU A 6 -18.71 -2.07 -23.53
N VAL A 7 -17.90 -2.31 -22.51
CA VAL A 7 -16.99 -3.46 -22.54
C VAL A 7 -17.74 -4.60 -21.87
N ARG A 8 -18.38 -5.47 -22.67
CA ARG A 8 -18.90 -6.74 -22.17
C ARG A 8 -17.71 -7.66 -21.91
N TYR A 9 -17.34 -7.84 -20.64
CA TYR A 9 -16.43 -8.90 -20.24
C TYR A 9 -17.17 -10.24 -20.28
N ALA A 10 -17.30 -10.82 -21.47
CA ALA A 10 -17.60 -12.24 -21.57
C ALA A 10 -16.28 -12.99 -21.33
N CYS A 11 -16.02 -13.42 -20.10
CA CYS A 11 -15.05 -14.50 -19.85
C CYS A 11 -15.62 -15.80 -20.43
N LYS A 12 -15.57 -15.93 -21.75
CA LYS A 12 -15.86 -17.20 -22.43
C LYS A 12 -14.64 -18.08 -22.21
N ALA A 13 -14.71 -18.97 -21.21
CA ALA A 13 -13.76 -20.06 -21.05
C ALA A 13 -13.89 -20.97 -22.28
N LYS A 14 -13.12 -20.69 -23.33
CA LYS A 14 -13.00 -21.54 -24.51
C LYS A 14 -11.64 -22.22 -24.48
N GLY A 15 -11.67 -23.53 -24.28
CA GLY A 15 -10.58 -24.43 -24.66
C GLY A 15 -9.66 -24.87 -23.51
N SER A 16 -9.17 -26.10 -23.68
CA SER A 16 -8.41 -26.94 -22.75
C SER A 16 -7.51 -26.17 -21.77
N PHE A 17 -7.73 -26.48 -20.51
CA PHE A 17 -7.64 -25.58 -19.38
C PHE A 17 -6.24 -25.64 -18.71
N SER A 18 -5.28 -24.86 -19.22
CA SER A 18 -4.01 -24.56 -18.53
C SER A 18 -4.09 -23.15 -17.91
N TRP A 19 -4.95 -22.98 -16.90
CA TRP A 19 -5.27 -21.68 -16.26
C TRP A 19 -4.65 -21.53 -14.87
N TYR A 20 -3.46 -22.08 -14.65
CA TYR A 20 -2.68 -21.61 -13.52
C TYR A 20 -2.36 -20.14 -13.79
N ILE A 21 -3.13 -19.25 -13.17
CA ILE A 21 -2.85 -17.82 -13.09
C ILE A 21 -1.40 -17.73 -12.65
N ASP A 22 -0.51 -17.34 -13.57
CA ASP A 22 0.87 -17.10 -13.20
C ASP A 22 0.83 -16.01 -12.13
N LEU A 23 1.17 -16.38 -10.89
CA LEU A 23 1.16 -15.48 -9.74
C LEU A 23 2.03 -14.25 -10.01
N ARG A 24 3.03 -14.35 -10.90
CA ARG A 24 3.85 -13.23 -11.36
C ARG A 24 3.04 -12.27 -12.23
N VAL A 25 2.26 -12.79 -13.18
CA VAL A 25 1.38 -11.98 -14.04
C VAL A 25 0.27 -11.33 -13.21
N LEU A 26 -0.34 -12.08 -12.29
CA LEU A 26 -1.34 -11.52 -11.37
C LEU A 26 -0.72 -10.45 -10.48
N GLY A 27 0.43 -10.74 -9.87
CA GLY A 27 1.16 -9.78 -9.02
C GLY A 27 1.54 -8.50 -9.77
N ALA A 28 2.06 -8.62 -10.99
CA ALA A 28 2.43 -7.48 -11.83
C ALA A 28 1.21 -6.62 -12.23
N SER A 29 0.09 -7.25 -12.58
CA SER A 29 -1.14 -6.52 -12.94
C SER A 29 -1.75 -5.78 -11.75
N LEU A 30 -1.78 -6.40 -10.57
CA LEU A 30 -2.22 -5.74 -9.34
C LEU A 30 -1.28 -4.59 -8.95
N LEU A 31 0.03 -4.80 -9.00
CA LEU A 31 1.03 -3.76 -8.72
C LEU A 31 0.85 -2.54 -9.62
N ALA A 32 0.62 -2.73 -10.93
CA ALA A 32 0.43 -1.64 -11.87
C ALA A 32 -0.79 -0.78 -11.51
N ILE A 33 -1.92 -1.40 -11.15
CA ILE A 33 -3.15 -0.68 -10.79
C ILE A 33 -2.99 0.05 -9.46
N GLU A 34 -2.45 -0.63 -8.45
CA GLU A 34 -2.32 -0.05 -7.11
C GLU A 34 -1.26 1.05 -7.05
N SER A 35 -0.16 0.93 -7.79
CA SER A 35 0.84 1.99 -7.89
C SER A 35 0.29 3.25 -8.56
N ALA A 36 -0.52 3.11 -9.62
CA ALA A 36 -1.17 4.25 -10.27
C ALA A 36 -2.14 4.98 -9.31
N ARG A 37 -2.99 4.24 -8.59
CA ARG A 37 -3.90 4.82 -7.58
C ARG A 37 -3.14 5.51 -6.46
N TYR A 38 -2.09 4.87 -5.96
CA TYR A 38 -1.22 5.42 -4.92
C TYR A 38 -0.60 6.75 -5.35
N GLY A 39 -0.03 6.82 -6.56
CA GLY A 39 0.56 8.04 -7.11
C GLY A 39 -0.44 9.17 -7.28
N VAL A 40 -1.64 8.89 -7.82
CA VAL A 40 -2.70 9.90 -8.00
C VAL A 40 -3.16 10.46 -6.65
N LEU A 41 -3.44 9.59 -5.68
CA LEU A 41 -3.89 10.02 -4.35
C LEU A 41 -2.81 10.87 -3.66
N ARG A 42 -1.56 10.43 -3.65
CA ARG A 42 -0.46 11.18 -3.03
C ARG A 42 -0.15 12.48 -3.75
N THR A 43 -0.33 12.55 -5.07
CA THR A 43 -0.24 13.81 -5.81
C THR A 43 -1.31 14.80 -5.35
N GLN A 44 -2.56 14.34 -5.20
CA GLN A 44 -3.65 15.20 -4.72
C GLN A 44 -3.46 15.69 -3.27
N LEU A 45 -2.88 14.84 -2.42
CA LEU A 45 -2.52 15.22 -1.06
C LEU A 45 -1.33 16.19 -1.04
N TYR A 46 -0.33 15.99 -1.91
CA TYR A 46 0.84 16.87 -2.02
C TYR A 46 0.45 18.29 -2.44
N LEU A 47 -0.50 18.44 -3.37
CA LEU A 47 -1.05 19.76 -3.74
C LEU A 47 -1.71 20.50 -2.56
N ARG A 48 -2.04 19.78 -1.48
CA ARG A 48 -2.68 20.29 -0.26
C ARG A 48 -1.80 20.05 0.97
N VAL A 49 -0.49 19.87 0.80
CA VAL A 49 0.43 19.46 1.87
C VAL A 49 0.40 20.38 3.10
N ASN A 50 0.17 21.68 2.88
CA ASN A 50 0.07 22.70 3.93
C ASN A 50 -1.35 22.94 4.43
N ALA A 51 -2.37 22.30 3.83
CA ALA A 51 -3.73 22.40 4.32
C ALA A 51 -3.84 21.76 5.71
N THR A 52 -4.52 22.43 6.63
CA THR A 52 -4.88 21.85 7.92
C THR A 52 -5.94 20.76 7.72
N VAL A 53 -6.00 19.79 8.64
CA VAL A 53 -6.98 18.71 8.62
C VAL A 53 -7.98 18.90 9.76
N PRO A 54 -9.05 19.70 9.62
CA PRO A 54 -10.05 19.88 10.67
C PRO A 54 -10.69 18.54 11.09
N PRO A 55 -11.00 18.32 12.38
CA PRO A 55 -10.82 19.24 13.53
C PRO A 55 -9.40 19.24 14.12
N TYR A 56 -8.46 18.52 13.52
CA TYR A 56 -7.10 18.38 14.04
C TYR A 56 -6.23 19.61 13.72
N ARG A 57 -5.31 19.92 14.63
CA ARG A 57 -4.38 21.07 14.50
C ARG A 57 -3.10 20.73 13.72
N PHE A 58 -3.12 19.72 12.86
CA PHE A 58 -1.97 19.33 12.05
C PHE A 58 -2.28 19.44 10.55
N THR A 59 -1.22 19.53 9.73
CA THR A 59 -1.35 19.62 8.27
C THR A 59 -1.44 18.25 7.61
N VAL A 60 -1.78 18.22 6.32
CA VAL A 60 -1.71 17.00 5.51
C VAL A 60 -0.29 16.41 5.51
N ALA A 61 0.76 17.24 5.50
CA ALA A 61 2.14 16.78 5.65
C ALA A 61 2.31 15.94 6.92
N ASN A 62 1.91 16.50 8.07
CA ASN A 62 2.03 15.82 9.35
C ASN A 62 1.15 14.57 9.44
N LEU A 63 -0.05 14.59 8.83
CA LEU A 63 -0.92 13.42 8.80
C LEU A 63 -0.23 12.27 8.06
N THR A 64 0.28 12.52 6.86
CA THR A 64 0.95 11.48 6.06
C THR A 64 2.21 10.96 6.73
N GLU A 65 2.98 11.83 7.38
CA GLU A 65 4.14 11.44 8.17
C GLU A 65 3.76 10.54 9.36
N ARG A 66 2.69 10.87 10.09
CA ARG A 66 2.19 10.05 11.21
C ARG A 66 1.67 8.69 10.74
N ILE A 67 1.00 8.64 9.60
CA ILE A 67 0.56 7.38 8.98
C ILE A 67 1.77 6.53 8.59
N ALA A 68 2.82 7.14 8.02
CA ALA A 68 4.05 6.45 7.68
C ALA A 68 4.76 5.90 8.93
N GLN A 69 4.87 6.70 9.99
CA GLN A 69 5.43 6.28 11.28
C GLN A 69 4.65 5.09 11.88
N LEU A 70 3.32 5.14 11.84
CA LEU A 70 2.47 4.04 12.31
C LEU A 70 2.69 2.78 11.47
N THR A 71 2.73 2.92 10.15
CA THR A 71 2.99 1.82 9.20
C THR A 71 4.35 1.16 9.47
N ASN A 72 5.40 1.98 9.68
CA ASN A 72 6.74 1.51 10.01
C ASN A 72 6.75 0.77 11.36
N ARG A 73 6.09 1.33 12.38
CA ARG A 73 5.98 0.71 13.71
C ARG A 73 5.28 -0.64 13.65
N LEU A 74 4.14 -0.73 12.96
CA LEU A 74 3.37 -1.97 12.83
C LEU A 74 4.08 -3.00 11.94
N GLY A 75 4.79 -2.55 10.91
CA GLY A 75 5.63 -3.41 10.07
C GLY A 75 6.84 -4.00 10.82
N MET A 76 7.24 -3.41 11.94
CA MET A 76 8.36 -3.77 12.82
C MET A 76 9.77 -3.62 12.20
N CYS A 77 10.00 -4.20 11.02
CA CYS A 77 11.35 -4.34 10.46
C CYS A 77 11.58 -3.38 9.29
N GLY A 78 12.49 -2.43 9.46
CA GLY A 78 12.88 -1.51 8.39
C GLY A 78 11.79 -0.50 8.01
N GLN A 79 12.02 0.21 6.91
CA GLN A 79 11.13 1.26 6.43
C GLN A 79 10.09 0.69 5.46
N LYS A 80 8.82 0.99 5.70
CA LYS A 80 7.66 0.54 4.91
C LYS A 80 6.96 1.68 4.21
N ASP A 81 7.06 2.89 4.75
CA ASP A 81 6.47 4.09 4.18
C ASP A 81 7.17 5.37 4.67
N GLU A 82 6.85 6.46 3.99
CA GLU A 82 7.36 7.81 4.24
C GLU A 82 6.27 8.87 4.03
N GLY A 83 6.41 9.99 4.74
CA GLY A 83 5.56 11.16 4.55
C GLY A 83 5.70 11.76 3.15
N LEU A 84 4.79 12.68 2.79
CA LEU A 84 4.83 13.38 1.49
C LEU A 84 6.02 14.31 1.33
N VAL A 85 6.62 14.72 2.44
CA VAL A 85 7.81 15.56 2.51
C VAL A 85 8.83 14.85 3.38
N VAL A 86 10.05 14.72 2.86
CA VAL A 86 11.17 14.07 3.55
C VAL A 86 12.40 14.98 3.51
N PRO A 87 13.36 14.81 4.44
CA PRO A 87 14.67 15.44 4.33
C PRO A 87 15.33 15.10 3.00
N LEU A 88 16.10 16.05 2.45
CA LEU A 88 16.75 15.87 1.13
C LEU A 88 17.61 14.60 1.06
N ALA A 89 18.27 14.22 2.15
CA ALA A 89 19.11 13.02 2.25
C ALA A 89 18.33 11.68 2.25
N LEU A 90 17.01 11.73 2.37
CA LEU A 90 16.12 10.55 2.29
C LEU A 90 15.30 10.54 1.00
N GLY A 91 15.19 11.69 0.32
CA GLY A 91 14.45 11.77 -0.93
C GLY A 91 15.15 11.07 -2.08
N ALA A 92 14.39 10.85 -3.15
CA ALA A 92 14.86 10.17 -4.35
C ALA A 92 16.17 10.79 -4.86
N GLU A 93 17.19 9.94 -5.02
CA GLU A 93 18.55 10.30 -5.49
C GLU A 93 19.23 11.41 -4.69
N ASN A 94 18.79 11.69 -3.46
CA ASN A 94 19.20 12.86 -2.67
C ASN A 94 18.97 14.21 -3.38
N ARG A 95 17.96 14.28 -4.26
CA ARG A 95 17.72 15.42 -5.15
C ARG A 95 16.38 16.12 -4.93
N THR A 96 15.50 15.54 -4.13
CA THR A 96 14.18 16.10 -3.87
C THR A 96 13.77 15.92 -2.42
N THR A 97 12.90 16.80 -1.93
CA THR A 97 12.21 16.65 -0.64
C THR A 97 10.77 16.16 -0.83
N SER A 98 10.25 16.19 -2.06
CA SER A 98 8.91 15.70 -2.38
C SER A 98 8.92 14.18 -2.51
N ASN A 99 7.96 13.51 -1.89
CA ASN A 99 7.89 12.06 -1.89
C ASN A 99 6.49 11.56 -2.25
N ILE A 100 6.11 11.80 -3.52
CA ILE A 100 4.80 11.36 -4.03
C ILE A 100 4.73 9.83 -4.07
N ILE A 101 5.80 9.16 -4.48
CA ILE A 101 5.92 7.70 -4.45
C ILE A 101 7.03 7.36 -3.46
N ALA A 102 6.67 6.77 -2.31
CA ALA A 102 7.63 6.36 -1.29
C ALA A 102 8.65 5.35 -1.86
N ALA A 103 9.91 5.74 -1.83
CA ALA A 103 11.02 4.97 -2.36
C ALA A 103 12.29 5.28 -1.53
N ASN A 104 13.26 4.39 -1.56
CA ASN A 104 14.56 4.65 -0.95
C ASN A 104 15.38 5.66 -1.79
N VAL A 105 16.58 5.99 -1.29
CA VAL A 105 17.52 6.91 -1.97
C VAL A 105 17.89 6.49 -3.40
N ASN A 106 17.72 5.21 -3.77
CA ASN A 106 17.96 4.68 -5.12
C ASN A 106 16.67 4.68 -5.98
N SER A 107 15.62 5.36 -5.55
CA SER A 107 14.31 5.41 -6.22
C SER A 107 13.65 4.02 -6.36
N LEU A 108 14.01 3.07 -5.50
CA LEU A 108 13.39 1.75 -5.44
C LEU A 108 12.27 1.73 -4.40
N LEU A 109 11.13 1.14 -4.76
CA LEU A 109 9.98 1.00 -3.87
C LEU A 109 10.34 0.20 -2.62
N LEU A 110 9.75 0.59 -1.48
CA LEU A 110 9.95 -0.08 -0.20
C LEU A 110 9.24 -1.45 -0.19
N PRO A 111 9.98 -2.57 -0.11
CA PRO A 111 9.38 -3.90 -0.14
C PRO A 111 8.63 -4.21 1.15
N ARG A 112 7.60 -5.04 1.04
CA ARG A 112 6.81 -5.54 2.17
C ARG A 112 6.64 -7.05 2.09
N THR A 113 6.73 -7.73 3.22
CA THR A 113 6.38 -9.15 3.34
C THR A 113 4.89 -9.31 3.69
N ILE A 114 4.34 -10.51 3.49
CA ILE A 114 2.94 -10.79 3.83
C ILE A 114 2.67 -10.56 5.32
N LEU A 115 3.59 -10.96 6.20
CA LEU A 115 3.43 -10.75 7.64
C LEU A 115 3.38 -9.25 7.98
N GLU A 116 4.27 -8.45 7.39
CA GLU A 116 4.28 -6.99 7.59
C GLU A 116 2.96 -6.35 7.15
N VAL A 117 2.43 -6.74 5.98
CA VAL A 117 1.14 -6.26 5.49
C VAL A 117 0.01 -6.60 6.47
N PHE A 118 -0.01 -7.82 6.99
CA PHE A 118 -1.05 -8.26 7.94
C PHE A 118 -0.95 -7.54 9.28
N ARG A 119 0.25 -7.35 9.82
CA ARG A 119 0.48 -6.56 11.05
C ARG A 119 -0.04 -5.12 10.90
N ILE A 120 0.19 -4.50 9.74
CA ILE A 120 -0.28 -3.15 9.41
C ILE A 120 -1.81 -3.13 9.28
N PHE A 121 -2.39 -4.05 8.50
CA PHE A 121 -3.82 -4.09 8.23
C PHE A 121 -4.67 -4.42 9.46
N PHE A 122 -4.20 -5.33 10.31
CA PHE A 122 -4.85 -5.61 11.58
C PHE A 122 -4.60 -4.53 12.63
N GLY A 123 -3.61 -3.65 12.43
CA GLY A 123 -3.33 -2.56 13.36
C GLY A 123 -2.76 -3.01 14.71
N THR A 124 -2.43 -4.29 14.87
CA THR A 124 -1.98 -4.90 16.12
C THR A 124 -0.47 -5.02 16.22
N GLY A 125 0.24 -4.94 15.10
CA GLY A 125 1.67 -5.27 15.05
C GLY A 125 1.94 -6.78 15.10
N ASN A 126 0.90 -7.63 15.08
CA ASN A 126 1.00 -9.09 15.06
C ASN A 126 0.17 -9.63 13.88
N ALA A 127 0.81 -10.36 12.97
CA ALA A 127 0.16 -10.83 11.74
C ALA A 127 -0.96 -11.86 11.99
N SER A 128 -1.00 -12.47 13.18
CA SER A 128 -1.99 -13.47 13.57
C SER A 128 -3.12 -12.93 14.43
N MET A 129 -3.02 -11.70 14.92
CA MET A 129 -4.07 -11.06 15.73
C MET A 129 -4.90 -10.14 14.85
N THR A 130 -6.15 -10.52 14.59
CA THR A 130 -7.10 -9.74 13.79
C THR A 130 -7.51 -8.45 14.50
N GLY A 131 -7.99 -7.46 13.74
CA GLY A 131 -8.26 -6.12 14.28
C GLY A 131 -8.29 -5.05 13.18
N GLY A 132 -8.22 -3.78 13.59
CA GLY A 132 -7.98 -2.66 12.67
C GLY A 132 -8.97 -2.60 11.51
N PHE A 133 -8.45 -2.60 10.28
CA PHE A 133 -9.27 -2.57 9.06
C PHE A 133 -10.03 -3.87 8.80
N PHE A 134 -9.59 -4.98 9.40
CA PHE A 134 -10.20 -6.31 9.26
C PHE A 134 -10.43 -6.93 10.64
N PRO A 135 -11.42 -6.45 11.42
CA PRO A 135 -11.65 -6.88 12.80
C PRO A 135 -11.84 -8.40 12.93
N ASN A 136 -12.55 -8.98 11.96
CA ASN A 136 -12.88 -10.41 11.91
C ASN A 136 -11.84 -11.24 11.12
N GLY A 137 -10.72 -10.63 10.75
CA GLY A 137 -9.71 -11.24 9.89
C GLY A 137 -10.01 -11.10 8.40
N MET A 138 -9.14 -11.70 7.60
CA MET A 138 -9.26 -11.75 6.13
C MET A 138 -9.55 -13.17 5.69
N ASN A 139 -10.32 -13.34 4.64
CA ASN A 139 -10.64 -14.66 4.09
C ASN A 139 -9.51 -15.20 3.21
N GLY A 140 -9.38 -16.52 3.15
CA GLY A 140 -8.52 -17.22 2.20
C GLY A 140 -7.31 -17.89 2.83
N ALA A 141 -6.77 -18.87 2.11
CA ALA A 141 -5.77 -19.80 2.64
C ALA A 141 -4.51 -19.13 3.21
N ILE A 142 -4.07 -18.00 2.68
CA ILE A 142 -2.89 -17.28 3.20
C ILE A 142 -3.20 -16.70 4.58
N ALA A 143 -4.29 -15.94 4.69
CA ALA A 143 -4.70 -15.29 5.93
C ALA A 143 -5.03 -16.31 7.03
N GLU A 144 -5.83 -17.31 6.68
CA GLU A 144 -6.22 -18.38 7.59
C GLU A 144 -5.02 -19.19 8.08
N ASN A 145 -4.02 -19.45 7.23
CA ASN A 145 -2.81 -20.14 7.66
C ASN A 145 -1.94 -19.30 8.59
N ILE A 146 -1.80 -17.99 8.35
CA ILE A 146 -1.05 -17.09 9.24
C ILE A 146 -1.69 -17.08 10.62
N ILE A 147 -2.99 -16.81 10.69
CA ILE A 147 -3.75 -16.76 11.95
C ILE A 147 -3.70 -18.10 12.68
N ARG A 148 -3.99 -19.21 11.98
CA ARG A 148 -4.00 -20.55 12.58
C ARG A 148 -2.64 -20.97 13.12
N ARG A 149 -1.55 -20.63 12.44
CA ARG A 149 -0.18 -21.01 12.83
C ARG A 149 0.43 -20.06 13.86
N GLY A 150 -0.22 -18.93 14.16
CA GLY A 150 0.33 -17.95 15.10
C GLY A 150 1.66 -17.36 14.61
N LEU A 151 1.84 -17.16 13.31
CA LEU A 151 3.03 -16.53 12.76
C LEU A 151 3.05 -15.06 13.19
N VAL A 152 4.04 -14.68 14.02
CA VAL A 152 4.18 -13.33 14.58
C VAL A 152 5.01 -12.46 13.66
#